data_AF-A0A4V6PF00-F1
#
_entry.id   AF-A0A4V6PF00-F1
#
_cell.length_a   1.000
_cell.length_b   1.000
_cell.length_c   1.000
_cell.angle_alpha   90.00
_cell.angle_beta   90.00
_cell.angle_gamma   90.00
#
_symmetry.space_group_name_H-M   'P 1'
#
loop_
_entity.id
_entity.type
_entity.pdbx_description
1 polymer ?
#
loop_
_entity_poly.entity_id
_entity_poly.type
_entity_poly.pdbx_seq_one_letter_code
_entity_poly.pdbx_strand_id
1 'polypeptide(L)'
;MPIVVLSEIRTNLDGCGIVGDFAGAADALVGSLQEQSHPAPAQLVWLAHHGPFSYYENVGDETFTRVDLKWDGERFHGSYAEQHLLSGTNVNRLLSGVELEPVPAVLAQLGWEF
;
A
#
# COMPACT_ATOMS: atom_id res chain seq x y z
N MET A 1 4.60 0.37 -15.72
CA MET A 1 3.28 0.25 -15.07
C MET A 1 3.40 0.97 -13.73
N PRO A 2 2.52 1.93 -13.44
CA PRO A 2 2.56 2.69 -12.20
C PRO A 2 2.24 1.78 -11.01
N ILE A 3 3.04 1.92 -9.96
CA ILE A 3 2.90 1.15 -8.73
C ILE A 3 2.51 2.10 -7.62
N VAL A 4 1.53 1.67 -6.84
CA VAL A 4 1.16 2.32 -5.59
C VAL A 4 1.49 1.36 -4.46
N VAL A 5 2.23 1.87 -3.49
CA VAL A 5 2.55 1.16 -2.25
C VAL A 5 1.78 1.83 -1.13
N LEU A 6 0.94 1.07 -0.44
CA LEU A 6 0.28 1.52 0.77
C LEU A 6 0.87 0.79 1.96
N SER A 7 1.44 1.54 2.90
CA SER A 7 2.05 1.00 4.12
C SER A 7 1.07 1.03 5.27
N GLU A 8 0.91 -0.11 5.96
CA GLU A 8 0.19 -0.13 7.23
C GLU A 8 1.06 0.46 8.33
N ILE A 9 0.51 1.41 9.09
CA ILE A 9 1.19 2.01 10.24
C ILE A 9 0.46 1.63 11.53
N ARG A 10 1.23 1.34 12.58
CA ARG A 10 0.68 0.86 13.87
C ARG A 10 -0.30 1.83 14.55
N THR A 11 -0.27 3.11 14.18
CA THR A 11 -1.14 4.16 14.72
C THR A 11 -2.40 4.42 13.88
N ASN A 12 -2.68 3.61 12.84
CA ASN A 12 -3.98 3.64 12.15
C ASN A 12 -5.11 3.29 13.15
N LEU A 13 -5.82 4.31 13.61
CA LEU A 13 -6.62 4.28 14.83
C LEU A 13 -7.97 3.53 14.74
N ASP A 14 -8.36 2.99 13.59
CA ASP A 14 -9.74 2.52 13.39
C ASP A 14 -9.95 1.00 13.38
N GLY A 15 -9.06 0.21 13.98
CA GLY A 15 -9.24 -1.25 14.21
C GLY A 15 -9.39 -2.11 12.93
N CYS A 16 -9.50 -1.47 11.78
CA CYS A 16 -9.45 -2.01 10.44
C CYS A 16 -8.08 -1.64 9.90
N GLY A 17 -7.12 -2.55 10.04
CA GLY A 17 -5.86 -2.46 9.34
C GLY A 17 -6.08 -2.23 7.84
N ILE A 18 -5.04 -1.87 7.09
CA ILE A 18 -5.16 -1.67 5.63
C ILE A 18 -5.70 -2.94 4.92
N VAL A 19 -5.48 -4.07 5.57
CA VAL A 19 -5.98 -5.40 5.25
C VAL A 19 -7.51 -5.51 5.29
N GLY A 20 -8.17 -4.76 6.17
CA GLY A 20 -9.62 -4.81 6.38
C GLY A 20 -10.44 -4.10 5.30
N ASP A 21 -9.92 -3.01 4.72
CA ASP A 21 -10.58 -2.26 3.64
C ASP A 21 -9.55 -1.63 2.68
N PHE A 22 -8.80 -2.49 1.98
CA PHE A 22 -7.79 -2.02 1.04
C PHE A 22 -8.42 -1.27 -0.15
N ALA A 23 -9.62 -1.67 -0.58
CA ALA A 23 -10.34 -1.01 -1.68
C ALA A 23 -10.74 0.42 -1.32
N GLY A 24 -11.28 0.64 -0.12
CA GLY A 24 -11.60 1.98 0.39
C GLY A 24 -10.36 2.86 0.53
N ALA A 25 -9.23 2.30 0.98
CA ALA A 25 -7.96 3.03 1.03
C ALA A 25 -7.46 3.45 -0.38
N ALA A 26 -7.61 2.56 -1.37
CA ALA A 26 -7.27 2.85 -2.77
C ALA A 26 -8.18 3.95 -3.36
N ASP A 27 -9.49 3.90 -3.09
CA ASP A 27 -10.45 4.93 -3.49
C ASP A 27 -10.10 6.29 -2.87
N ALA A 28 -9.80 6.31 -1.57
CA ALA A 28 -9.41 7.53 -0.86
C ALA A 28 -8.13 8.15 -1.44
N LEU A 29 -7.12 7.34 -1.75
CA LEU A 29 -5.90 7.83 -2.40
C LEU A 29 -6.23 8.41 -3.78
N VAL A 30 -6.91 7.67 -4.65
CA VAL A 30 -7.23 8.16 -6.00
C VAL A 30 -8.07 9.43 -5.95
N GLY A 31 -9.02 9.54 -5.02
CA GLY A 31 -9.81 10.75 -4.80
C GLY A 31 -8.97 11.95 -4.31
N SER A 32 -7.85 11.71 -3.62
CA SER A 32 -6.93 12.74 -3.15
C SER A 32 -5.94 13.24 -4.22
N LEU A 33 -5.69 12.42 -5.25
CA LEU A 33 -4.80 12.76 -6.36
C LEU A 33 -5.53 13.75 -7.29
N GLN A 34 -5.29 15.05 -7.07
CA GLN A 34 -5.92 16.14 -7.84
C GLN A 34 -5.59 16.05 -9.33
N GLU A 35 -6.59 15.76 -10.18
CA GLU A 35 -6.78 15.91 -11.65
C GLU A 35 -5.59 16.07 -12.65
N GLN A 36 -4.32 15.87 -12.27
CA GLN A 36 -3.19 16.03 -13.18
C GLN A 36 -2.62 14.69 -13.59
N SER A 37 -3.01 14.24 -14.79
CA SER A 37 -2.32 13.24 -15.61
C SER A 37 -1.89 11.97 -14.85
N HIS A 38 -2.68 11.54 -13.88
CA HIS A 38 -2.44 10.28 -13.20
C HIS A 38 -2.81 9.12 -14.13
N PRO A 39 -2.12 7.98 -13.99
CA PRO A 39 -2.52 6.79 -14.71
C PRO A 39 -3.97 6.44 -14.41
N ALA A 40 -4.69 5.90 -15.40
CA ALA A 40 -6.06 5.45 -15.18
C ALA A 40 -6.08 4.46 -14.00
N PRO A 41 -7.05 4.56 -13.07
CA PRO A 41 -7.10 3.72 -11.86
C PRO A 41 -6.94 2.21 -12.14
N ALA A 42 -7.52 1.74 -13.26
CA ALA A 42 -7.42 0.35 -13.73
C ALA A 42 -6.00 -0.11 -14.15
N GLN A 43 -5.04 0.81 -14.29
CA GLN A 43 -3.65 0.53 -14.68
C GLN A 43 -2.68 0.50 -13.49
N LEU A 44 -3.16 0.82 -12.29
CA LEU A 44 -2.36 0.85 -11.07
C LEU A 44 -2.11 -0.57 -10.55
N VAL A 45 -0.87 -0.84 -10.14
CA VAL A 45 -0.53 -2.02 -9.36
C VAL A 45 -0.51 -1.64 -7.90
N TRP A 46 -1.27 -2.37 -7.10
CA TRP A 46 -1.40 -2.10 -5.68
C TRP A 46 -0.58 -3.07 -4.85
N LEU A 47 0.29 -2.52 -4.02
CA LEU A 47 1.08 -3.27 -3.06
C LEU A 47 0.71 -2.83 -1.64
N ALA A 48 0.33 -3.78 -0.79
CA ALA A 48 0.31 -3.59 0.64
C ALA A 48 1.73 -3.82 1.18
N HIS A 49 2.22 -2.91 2.01
CA HIS A 49 3.54 -2.99 2.63
C HIS A 49 3.39 -3.09 4.15
N HIS A 50 3.89 -4.18 4.71
CA HIS A 50 3.88 -4.45 6.14
C HIS A 50 5.29 -4.65 6.66
N GLY A 51 5.53 -4.29 7.92
CA GLY A 51 6.80 -4.55 8.59
C GLY A 51 6.75 -4.23 10.08
N PRO A 52 7.91 -4.07 10.73
CA PRO A 52 7.99 -3.72 12.15
C PRO A 52 7.31 -2.38 12.52
N PHE A 53 7.02 -1.52 11.53
CA PHE A 53 6.28 -0.27 11.71
C PHE A 53 4.75 -0.44 11.69
N SER A 54 4.25 -1.60 11.24
CA SER A 54 2.82 -1.89 11.07
C SER A 54 2.15 -2.42 12.34
N TYR A 55 2.90 -3.08 13.21
CA TYR A 55 2.38 -3.71 14.43
C TYR A 55 3.26 -3.34 15.65
N TYR A 56 2.67 -3.36 16.85
CA TYR A 56 3.44 -3.19 18.09
C TYR A 56 4.33 -4.40 18.41
N GLU A 57 3.93 -5.57 17.93
CA GLU A 57 4.71 -6.79 18.05
C GLU A 57 5.68 -6.92 16.87
N ASN A 58 6.84 -7.52 17.11
CA ASN A 58 7.80 -7.78 16.04
C ASN A 58 7.28 -8.91 15.14
N VAL A 59 6.67 -8.54 14.02
CA VAL A 59 6.08 -9.46 13.03
C VAL A 59 7.09 -10.00 12.01
N GLY A 60 8.38 -9.67 12.16
CA GLY A 60 9.46 -10.10 11.27
C GLY A 60 9.83 -9.06 10.21
N ASP A 61 10.46 -9.53 9.14
CA ASP A 61 10.96 -8.69 8.05
C ASP A 61 9.83 -7.97 7.29
N GLU A 62 10.18 -6.90 6.57
CA GLU A 62 9.25 -6.20 5.69
C GLU A 62 8.72 -7.14 4.59
N THR A 63 7.42 -7.06 4.34
CA THR A 63 6.72 -7.85 3.33
C THR A 63 5.88 -6.97 2.43
N PHE A 64 5.82 -7.36 1.16
CA PHE A 64 4.95 -6.73 0.18
C PHE A 64 3.96 -7.76 -0.34
N THR A 65 2.69 -7.39 -0.33
CA THR A 65 1.62 -8.20 -0.87
C THR A 65 1.03 -7.49 -2.05
N ARG A 66 0.98 -8.15 -3.21
CA ARG A 66 0.18 -7.64 -4.31
C ARG A 66 -1.30 -7.86 -4.00
N VAL A 67 -2.07 -6.78 -4.11
CA VAL A 67 -3.52 -6.79 -3.94
C VAL A 67 -4.17 -6.60 -5.29
N ASP A 68 -4.96 -7.59 -5.73
CA ASP A 68 -5.65 -7.51 -7.00
C ASP A 68 -6.96 -6.73 -6.81
N LEU A 69 -6.92 -5.44 -7.14
CA LEU A 69 -8.09 -4.57 -7.20
C LEU A 69 -8.62 -4.47 -8.63
N LYS A 70 -9.94 -4.41 -8.76
CA LYS A 70 -10.67 -4.18 -10.01
C LYS A 70 -11.38 -2.85 -9.94
N TRP A 71 -11.19 -2.00 -10.94
CA TRP A 71 -11.91 -0.74 -11.08
C TRP A 71 -13.18 -0.94 -11.91
N ASP A 72 -14.33 -0.49 -11.43
CA ASP A 72 -15.62 -0.61 -12.16
C ASP A 72 -16.02 0.64 -12.95
N GLY A 73 -15.24 1.72 -12.84
CA GLY A 73 -15.57 3.03 -13.42
C GLY A 73 -15.80 4.11 -12.36
N GLU A 74 -16.13 3.72 -11.13
CA GLU A 74 -16.47 4.62 -10.02
C GLU A 74 -15.64 4.34 -8.77
N ARG A 75 -15.34 3.07 -8.49
CA ARG A 75 -14.61 2.63 -7.28
C ARG A 75 -13.83 1.35 -7.49
N PHE A 76 -12.91 1.08 -6.57
CA PHE A 76 -12.22 -0.21 -6.51
C PHE A 76 -13.06 -1.29 -5.83
N HIS A 77 -12.92 -2.50 -6.34
CA HIS A 77 -13.47 -3.72 -5.78
C HIS A 77 -12.37 -4.77 -5.65
N GLY A 78 -12.44 -5.53 -4.57
CA GLY A 78 -11.50 -6.59 -4.30
C GLY A 78 -11.58 -6.97 -2.83
N SER A 79 -11.11 -8.15 -2.50
CA SER A 79 -10.95 -8.57 -1.12
C SER A 79 -9.48 -8.84 -0.87
N TYR A 80 -9.00 -8.49 0.32
CA TYR A 80 -7.71 -8.93 0.82
C TYR A 80 -7.63 -10.47 0.95
N ALA A 81 -8.67 -11.24 0.63
CA ALA A 81 -8.57 -12.70 0.54
C ALA A 81 -7.77 -13.18 -0.70
N GLU A 82 -7.69 -12.39 -1.77
CA GLU A 82 -6.98 -12.75 -3.02
C GLU A 82 -5.58 -12.11 -3.04
N GLN A 83 -4.66 -12.70 -2.28
CA GLN A 83 -3.34 -12.14 -2.01
C GLN A 83 -2.23 -12.91 -2.69
N HIS A 84 -1.23 -12.16 -3.16
CA HIS A 84 0.03 -12.76 -3.56
C HIS A 84 1.17 -12.11 -2.78
N LEU A 85 1.61 -12.76 -1.71
CA LEU A 85 2.85 -12.40 -1.01
C LEU A 85 3.99 -12.44 -2.02
N LEU A 86 4.70 -11.33 -2.14
CA LEU A 86 5.80 -11.19 -3.08
C LEU A 86 7.11 -11.58 -2.40
N SER A 87 7.91 -12.39 -3.10
CA SER A 87 9.32 -12.58 -2.73
C SER A 87 10.10 -11.28 -2.94
N GLY A 88 11.19 -11.07 -2.20
CA GLY A 88 12.04 -9.88 -2.35
C GLY A 88 12.49 -9.63 -3.80
N THR A 89 12.79 -10.70 -4.55
CA THR A 89 13.12 -10.60 -5.99
C THR A 89 11.95 -10.05 -6.83
N ASN A 90 10.71 -10.44 -6.52
CA ASN A 90 9.54 -9.97 -7.24
C ASN A 90 9.21 -8.50 -6.90
N VAL A 91 9.40 -8.11 -5.65
CA VAL A 91 9.28 -6.71 -5.20
C VAL A 91 10.30 -5.84 -5.93
N ASN A 92 11.58 -6.21 -5.88
CA ASN A 92 12.65 -5.44 -6.53
C ASN A 92 12.45 -5.31 -8.04
N ARG A 93 11.93 -6.37 -8.70
CA ARG A 93 11.57 -6.31 -10.12
C ARG A 93 10.42 -5.34 -10.38
N LEU A 94 9.39 -5.35 -9.53
CA LEU A 94 8.25 -4.45 -9.67
C LEU A 94 8.67 -3.00 -9.45
N LEU A 95 9.32 -2.71 -8.33
CA LEU A 95 9.83 -1.38 -8.01
C LEU A 95 10.92 -0.90 -8.97
N SER A 96 11.42 -1.77 -9.86
CA SER A 96 12.35 -1.40 -10.95
C SER A 96 13.62 -0.69 -10.45
N GLY A 97 14.12 -1.09 -9.28
CA GLY A 97 15.29 -0.47 -8.65
C GLY A 97 15.02 0.81 -7.85
N VAL A 98 13.76 1.23 -7.70
CA VAL A 98 13.38 2.25 -6.73
C VAL A 98 13.51 1.68 -5.32
N GLU A 99 14.40 2.25 -4.53
CA GLU A 99 14.49 1.98 -3.10
C GLU A 99 13.50 2.90 -2.37
N LEU A 100 12.62 2.31 -1.56
CA LEU A 100 11.74 3.06 -0.69
C LEU A 100 12.53 3.52 0.53
N GLU A 101 12.40 4.79 0.92
CA GLU A 101 12.89 5.22 2.22
C GLU A 101 12.20 4.42 3.33
N PRO A 102 12.92 4.05 4.40
CA PRO A 102 12.32 3.33 5.52
C PRO A 102 11.10 4.10 6.04
N VAL A 103 9.96 3.41 6.19
CA VAL A 103 8.71 4.03 6.65
C VAL A 103 8.89 4.85 7.94
N PRO A 104 9.66 4.38 8.94
CA PRO A 104 9.97 5.19 10.11
C PRO A 104 10.61 6.56 9.83
N ALA A 105 11.50 6.62 8.85
CA ALA A 105 12.17 7.86 8.46
C ALA A 105 11.21 8.81 7.75
N VAL A 106 10.37 8.29 6.84
CA VAL A 106 9.35 9.07 6.12
C VAL A 106 8.34 9.66 7.09
N LEU A 107 7.83 8.87 8.03
CA LEU A 107 6.87 9.34 9.03
C LEU A 107 7.48 10.43 9.92
N ALA A 108 8.74 10.29 10.36
CA ALA A 108 9.43 11.31 11.13
C ALA A 108 9.58 12.63 10.34
N GLN A 109 9.86 12.58 9.03
CA GLN A 109 9.93 13.77 8.17
C GLN A 109 8.57 14.47 8.02
N LEU A 110 7.48 13.72 8.04
CA LEU A 110 6.11 14.24 8.02
C LEU A 110 5.63 14.78 9.37
N GLY A 111 6.47 14.70 10.43
CA GLY A 111 6.10 15.07 11.79
C GLY A 111 5.09 14.11 12.42
N TRP A 112 5.02 12.87 11.91
CA TRP A 112 4.11 11.85 12.41
C TRP A 112 4.80 11.04 13.51
N GLU A 113 4.21 11.03 14.70
CA GLU A 113 4.63 10.15 15.79
C GLU A 113 3.91 8.80 15.63
N PHE A 114 4.66 7.77 15.29
CA PHE A 114 4.22 6.39 15.24
C PHE A 114 4.91 5.66 16.36
#